data_AF-A0A418MX61-F1
#
_entry.id   AF-A0A418MX61-F1
#
_cell.length_a   1.000
_cell.length_b   1.000
_cell.length_c   1.000
_cell.angle_alpha   90.00
_cell.angle_beta   90.00
_cell.angle_gamma   90.00
#
_symmetry.space_group_name_H-M   'P 1'
#
loop_
_entity.id
_entity.type
_entity.pdbx_description
1 polymer ?
#
loop_
_entity_poly.entity_id
_entity_poly.type
_entity_poly.pdbx_seq_one_letter_code
_entity_poly.pdbx_strand_id
1 'polypeptide(L)'
;MSDDGPTWKLIDEMIGRGGLSENGAAAARWAVGRFRVHLGEKWPTRQYERQGWFPRALLLVGTYRYALPQVLSWAMWLDAAANESTFASVRTNMKRGMDTSTWRHTWLQLEISRAASSTGASFSFEPPIPGSVKSGDLLIDPEGGSPWMVETVTVPRADIDMAWENYEDHFLAAIRGIEGKRNVTCVVVLDDHSTEADTQEWLLAIDLIASIAAESRQVQVIQWDIGVVTVYPDPPPPGPSFTGAVQYRDGWRRLGRTLAKKAEQITGPLPAWVRVDCLDGLFQFTEWTKMAPTERLDAIAAVIRASVVWPANARGVVLSSGVGVNFDGNDAGTQAITVRSESGVFLRRLANPYLVRETFIVPLGDAASEHVDWWVAAYGDEPAWLDADLAAAGFSKTADLLA
;
A
#
# COMPACT_ATOMS: atom_id res chain seq x y z
N MET A 1 -24.02 1.10 1.10
CA MET A 1 -23.81 -0.02 0.16
C MET A 1 -24.98 -0.98 0.36
N SER A 2 -25.52 -1.59 -0.70
CA SER A 2 -26.52 -2.65 -0.54
C SER A 2 -25.94 -3.81 0.28
N ASP A 3 -26.79 -4.52 1.02
CA ASP A 3 -26.40 -5.65 1.88
C ASP A 3 -25.71 -6.82 1.15
N ASP A 4 -25.74 -6.85 -0.18
CA ASP A 4 -25.30 -7.98 -1.01
C ASP A 4 -23.77 -8.15 -1.19
N GLY A 5 -22.93 -7.33 -0.55
CA GLY A 5 -21.47 -7.41 -0.67
C GLY A 5 -20.92 -7.11 -2.08
N PRO A 6 -19.59 -7.10 -2.27
CA PRO A 6 -18.98 -6.81 -3.57
C PRO A 6 -19.11 -7.98 -4.54
N THR A 7 -19.39 -7.67 -5.81
CA THR A 7 -19.44 -8.63 -6.93
C THR A 7 -18.63 -8.09 -8.12
N TRP A 8 -18.25 -8.95 -9.06
CA TRP A 8 -17.60 -8.48 -10.30
C TRP A 8 -18.51 -7.55 -11.10
N LYS A 9 -19.81 -7.82 -11.12
CA LYS A 9 -20.81 -6.97 -11.78
C LYS A 9 -20.84 -5.57 -11.17
N LEU A 10 -20.83 -5.46 -9.83
CA LEU A 10 -20.77 -4.18 -9.16
C LEU A 10 -19.54 -3.37 -9.58
N ILE A 11 -18.37 -4.02 -9.67
CA ILE A 11 -17.12 -3.37 -10.09
C ILE A 11 -17.23 -2.89 -11.55
N ASP A 12 -17.77 -3.71 -12.45
CA ASP A 12 -18.00 -3.32 -13.85
C ASP A 12 -18.97 -2.12 -13.96
N GLU A 13 -20.01 -2.08 -13.13
CA GLU A 13 -20.95 -0.95 -13.03
C GLU A 13 -20.25 0.32 -12.50
N MET A 14 -19.39 0.19 -11.49
CA MET A 14 -18.61 1.30 -10.95
C MET A 14 -17.62 1.86 -11.98
N ILE A 15 -16.97 1.01 -12.77
CA ILE A 15 -16.15 1.45 -13.91
C ILE A 15 -16.98 2.24 -14.91
N GLY A 16 -18.18 1.77 -15.25
CA GLY A 16 -19.07 2.45 -16.20
C GLY A 16 -19.54 3.84 -15.75
N ARG A 17 -19.55 4.10 -14.44
CA ARG A 17 -19.96 5.39 -13.85
C ARG A 17 -18.77 6.30 -13.47
N GLY A 18 -17.56 5.77 -13.51
CA GLY A 18 -16.44 6.31 -12.74
C GLY A 18 -15.67 7.50 -13.36
N GLY A 19 -16.04 7.94 -14.56
CA GLY A 19 -15.42 9.11 -15.20
C GLY A 19 -14.06 8.85 -15.85
N LEU A 20 -13.68 7.59 -16.06
CA LEU A 20 -12.53 7.22 -16.90
C LEU A 20 -12.81 7.55 -18.38
N SER A 21 -11.74 7.77 -19.15
CA SER A 21 -11.81 7.76 -20.61
C SER A 21 -12.28 6.41 -21.14
N GLU A 22 -12.72 6.33 -22.40
CA GLU A 22 -13.14 5.06 -23.00
C GLU A 22 -12.02 4.01 -22.95
N ASN A 23 -10.79 4.43 -23.26
CA ASN A 23 -9.60 3.57 -23.18
C ASN A 23 -9.31 3.16 -21.73
N GLY A 24 -9.40 4.08 -20.77
CA GLY A 24 -9.24 3.78 -19.35
C GLY A 24 -10.27 2.77 -18.84
N ALA A 25 -11.54 2.95 -19.21
CA ALA A 25 -12.62 2.04 -18.86
C ALA A 25 -12.45 0.65 -19.52
N ALA A 26 -11.96 0.59 -20.76
CA ALA A 26 -11.65 -0.67 -21.44
C ALA A 26 -10.50 -1.42 -20.74
N ALA A 27 -9.41 -0.72 -20.40
CA ALA A 27 -8.28 -1.28 -19.66
C ALA A 27 -8.69 -1.76 -18.26
N ALA A 28 -9.52 -0.98 -17.55
CA ALA A 28 -10.06 -1.36 -16.25
C ALA A 28 -10.91 -2.65 -16.32
N ARG A 29 -11.81 -2.75 -17.31
CA ARG A 29 -12.61 -3.98 -17.52
C ARG A 29 -11.76 -5.17 -17.91
N TRP A 30 -10.71 -4.97 -18.72
CA TRP A 30 -9.74 -6.02 -19.01
C TRP A 30 -9.07 -6.53 -17.73
N ALA A 31 -8.60 -5.62 -16.87
CA ALA A 31 -7.97 -5.97 -15.59
C ALA A 31 -8.93 -6.78 -14.70
N VAL A 32 -10.16 -6.31 -14.51
CA VAL A 32 -11.22 -7.03 -13.78
C VAL A 32 -11.49 -8.40 -14.41
N GLY A 33 -11.50 -8.49 -15.74
CA GLY A 33 -11.60 -9.75 -16.47
C GLY A 33 -10.47 -10.72 -16.14
N ARG A 34 -9.22 -10.27 -16.04
CA ARG A 34 -8.09 -11.13 -15.63
C ARG A 34 -8.22 -11.62 -14.20
N PHE A 35 -8.62 -10.76 -13.27
CA PHE A 35 -8.93 -11.19 -11.90
C PHE A 35 -10.03 -12.25 -11.87
N ARG A 36 -11.11 -12.04 -12.64
CA ARG A 36 -12.21 -13.01 -12.74
C ARG A 36 -11.75 -14.35 -13.30
N VAL A 37 -10.90 -14.37 -14.32
CA VAL A 37 -10.32 -15.60 -14.90
C VAL A 37 -9.49 -16.36 -13.86
N HIS A 38 -8.59 -15.67 -13.14
CA HIS A 38 -7.65 -16.33 -12.23
C HIS A 38 -8.24 -16.66 -10.87
N LEU A 39 -9.07 -15.78 -10.33
CA LEU A 39 -9.63 -15.89 -8.98
C LEU A 39 -11.01 -16.58 -8.97
N GLY A 40 -11.74 -16.49 -10.09
CA GLY A 40 -13.04 -17.10 -10.32
C GLY A 40 -14.23 -16.16 -10.11
N GLU A 41 -15.37 -16.51 -10.72
CA GLU A 41 -16.59 -15.68 -10.74
C GLU A 41 -17.11 -15.31 -9.33
N LYS A 42 -17.08 -16.26 -8.39
CA LYS A 42 -17.58 -16.05 -7.02
C LYS A 42 -16.55 -15.48 -6.05
N TRP A 43 -15.36 -15.10 -6.53
CA TRP A 43 -14.28 -14.68 -5.63
C TRP A 43 -14.59 -13.43 -4.81
N PRO A 44 -15.17 -12.33 -5.35
CA PRO A 44 -15.42 -11.13 -4.57
C PRO A 44 -16.33 -11.37 -3.38
N THR A 45 -17.45 -12.06 -3.63
CA THR A 45 -18.41 -12.45 -2.60
C THR A 45 -17.74 -13.36 -1.56
N ARG A 46 -17.04 -14.41 -2.00
CA ARG A 46 -16.32 -15.33 -1.09
C ARG A 46 -15.25 -14.62 -0.25
N GLN A 47 -14.49 -13.70 -0.85
CA GLN A 47 -13.46 -12.92 -0.17
C GLN A 47 -14.10 -12.07 0.92
N TYR A 48 -15.17 -11.34 0.59
CA TYR A 48 -15.87 -10.48 1.52
C TYR A 48 -16.56 -11.27 2.65
N GLU A 49 -17.29 -12.33 2.32
CA GLU A 49 -17.99 -13.17 3.32
C GLU A 49 -17.01 -13.86 4.28
N ARG A 50 -15.86 -14.33 3.79
CA ARG A 50 -14.90 -15.07 4.63
C ARG A 50 -13.99 -14.16 5.45
N GLN A 51 -13.59 -13.03 4.89
CA GLN A 51 -12.53 -12.20 5.46
C GLN A 51 -13.06 -10.87 6.02
N GLY A 52 -14.31 -10.51 5.72
CA GLY A 52 -14.93 -9.25 6.16
C GLY A 52 -14.38 -8.01 5.43
N TRP A 53 -13.57 -8.19 4.39
CA TRP A 53 -12.95 -7.08 3.65
C TRP A 53 -12.79 -7.41 2.16
N PHE A 54 -12.61 -6.36 1.36
CA PHE A 54 -12.33 -6.46 -0.07
C PHE A 54 -11.30 -5.40 -0.49
N PRO A 55 -10.40 -5.67 -1.47
CA PRO A 55 -9.39 -4.71 -1.87
C PRO A 55 -9.99 -3.38 -2.36
N ARG A 56 -9.77 -2.31 -1.58
CA ARG A 56 -10.31 -0.97 -1.88
C ARG A 56 -9.95 -0.50 -3.30
N ALA A 57 -8.72 -0.74 -3.76
CA ALA A 57 -8.30 -0.34 -5.11
C ALA A 57 -9.18 -0.97 -6.22
N LEU A 58 -9.69 -2.19 -6.05
CA LEU A 58 -10.61 -2.80 -7.01
C LEU A 58 -11.99 -2.13 -7.02
N LEU A 59 -12.48 -1.65 -5.86
CA LEU A 59 -13.72 -0.88 -5.81
C LEU A 59 -13.54 0.51 -6.41
N LEU A 60 -12.35 1.09 -6.23
CA LEU A 60 -12.04 2.46 -6.61
C LEU A 60 -11.48 2.60 -8.03
N VAL A 61 -11.26 1.48 -8.74
CA VAL A 61 -10.61 1.43 -10.06
C VAL A 61 -11.29 2.33 -11.09
N GLY A 62 -12.62 2.47 -10.99
CA GLY A 62 -13.40 3.31 -11.88
C GLY A 62 -13.27 4.80 -11.61
N THR A 63 -12.98 5.21 -10.39
CA THR A 63 -13.20 6.61 -9.93
C THR A 63 -11.95 7.33 -9.46
N TYR A 64 -10.91 6.61 -9.03
CA TYR A 64 -9.72 7.22 -8.46
C TYR A 64 -8.50 7.03 -9.36
N ARG A 65 -7.84 8.15 -9.72
CA ARG A 65 -6.68 8.16 -10.62
C ARG A 65 -5.50 7.31 -10.15
N TYR A 66 -5.35 7.12 -8.84
CA TYR A 66 -4.30 6.25 -8.29
C TYR A 66 -4.67 4.76 -8.33
N ALA A 67 -5.97 4.43 -8.36
CA ALA A 67 -6.43 3.05 -8.26
C ALA A 67 -6.26 2.29 -9.58
N LEU A 68 -6.56 2.95 -10.72
CA LEU A 68 -6.45 2.32 -12.03
C LEU A 68 -5.03 1.79 -12.33
N PRO A 69 -3.93 2.57 -12.21
CA PRO A 69 -2.59 2.06 -12.45
C PRO A 69 -2.23 0.88 -11.55
N GLN A 70 -2.59 0.94 -10.27
CA GLN A 70 -2.30 -0.13 -9.31
C GLN A 70 -3.04 -1.43 -9.67
N VAL A 71 -4.33 -1.34 -10.04
CA VAL A 71 -5.14 -2.49 -10.45
C VAL A 71 -4.66 -3.09 -11.77
N LEU A 72 -4.20 -2.25 -12.72
CA LEU A 72 -3.61 -2.71 -13.97
C LEU A 72 -2.30 -3.48 -13.72
N SER A 73 -1.38 -2.91 -12.94
CA SER A 73 -0.14 -3.59 -12.55
C SER A 73 -0.43 -4.95 -11.92
N TRP A 74 -1.34 -5.00 -10.94
CA TRP A 74 -1.73 -6.26 -10.29
C TRP A 74 -2.31 -7.27 -11.28
N ALA A 75 -3.21 -6.86 -12.17
CA ALA A 75 -3.79 -7.75 -13.17
C ALA A 75 -2.72 -8.32 -14.10
N MET A 76 -1.79 -7.49 -14.57
CA MET A 76 -0.71 -7.89 -15.47
C MET A 76 0.28 -8.85 -14.81
N TRP A 77 0.69 -8.55 -13.58
CA TRP A 77 1.65 -9.41 -12.87
C TRP A 77 1.02 -10.74 -12.48
N LEU A 78 -0.25 -10.73 -12.05
CA LEU A 78 -1.00 -11.96 -11.83
C LEU A 78 -1.12 -12.77 -13.12
N ASP A 79 -1.34 -12.10 -14.26
CA ASP A 79 -1.46 -12.76 -15.55
C ASP A 79 -0.17 -13.42 -16.01
N ALA A 80 0.94 -12.70 -15.88
CA ALA A 80 2.27 -13.21 -16.19
C ALA A 80 2.63 -14.39 -15.27
N ALA A 81 2.44 -14.24 -13.95
CA ALA A 81 2.74 -15.28 -12.98
C ALA A 81 1.85 -16.52 -13.13
N ALA A 82 0.61 -16.37 -13.62
CA ALA A 82 -0.27 -17.51 -13.87
C ALA A 82 0.25 -18.49 -14.94
N ASN A 83 1.20 -18.06 -15.78
CA ASN A 83 1.90 -18.90 -16.75
C ASN A 83 3.17 -19.54 -16.18
N GLU A 84 3.61 -19.13 -14.98
CA GLU A 84 4.72 -19.73 -14.28
C GLU A 84 4.23 -20.96 -13.48
N SER A 85 4.93 -22.08 -13.65
CA SER A 85 4.54 -23.40 -13.14
C SER A 85 4.50 -23.50 -11.61
N THR A 86 5.41 -22.82 -10.92
CA THR A 86 5.56 -22.82 -9.45
C THR A 86 4.56 -21.89 -8.75
N PHE A 87 3.92 -20.96 -9.47
CA PHE A 87 2.89 -20.07 -8.91
C PHE A 87 1.57 -20.75 -8.51
N ALA A 88 1.38 -22.03 -8.85
CA ALA A 88 0.09 -22.72 -8.69
C ALA A 88 -0.43 -22.76 -7.24
N SER A 89 0.47 -22.91 -6.26
CA SER A 89 0.16 -22.92 -4.82
C SER A 89 -0.34 -21.55 -4.35
N VAL A 90 0.44 -20.51 -4.64
CA VAL A 90 0.11 -19.10 -4.33
C VAL A 90 -1.27 -18.73 -4.92
N ARG A 91 -1.49 -19.04 -6.21
CA ARG A 91 -2.79 -18.80 -6.89
C ARG A 91 -3.94 -19.53 -6.21
N THR A 92 -3.73 -20.78 -5.76
CA THR A 92 -4.75 -21.55 -5.06
C THR A 92 -5.15 -20.89 -3.75
N ASN A 93 -4.19 -20.34 -3.01
CA ASN A 93 -4.46 -19.58 -1.80
C ASN A 93 -5.23 -18.30 -2.13
N MET A 94 -4.86 -17.56 -3.18
CA MET A 94 -5.59 -16.35 -3.59
C MET A 94 -7.06 -16.66 -3.87
N LYS A 95 -7.35 -17.77 -4.58
CA LYS A 95 -8.72 -18.20 -4.90
C LYS A 95 -9.57 -18.50 -3.67
N ARG A 96 -8.97 -19.00 -2.58
CA ARG A 96 -9.70 -19.35 -1.34
C ARG A 96 -10.12 -18.15 -0.51
N GLY A 97 -9.50 -17.00 -0.77
CA GLY A 97 -9.61 -15.77 -0.01
C GLY A 97 -8.43 -15.61 0.95
N MET A 98 -8.05 -14.36 1.21
CA MET A 98 -6.85 -14.00 1.96
C MET A 98 -7.17 -12.87 2.94
N ASP A 99 -6.54 -12.88 4.11
CA ASP A 99 -6.49 -11.68 4.94
C ASP A 99 -5.66 -10.57 4.26
N THR A 100 -5.72 -9.35 4.80
CA THR A 100 -5.03 -8.19 4.22
C THR A 100 -3.51 -8.39 4.17
N SER A 101 -2.92 -9.04 5.17
CA SER A 101 -1.48 -9.28 5.26
C SER A 101 -1.01 -10.24 4.15
N THR A 102 -1.69 -11.36 4.01
CA THR A 102 -1.43 -12.40 3.01
C THR A 102 -1.65 -11.86 1.60
N TRP A 103 -2.69 -11.04 1.41
CA TRP A 103 -2.93 -10.34 0.14
C TRP A 103 -1.74 -9.43 -0.22
N ARG A 104 -1.29 -8.58 0.69
CA ARG A 104 -0.16 -7.67 0.45
C ARG A 104 1.15 -8.41 0.23
N HIS A 105 1.41 -9.45 1.01
CA HIS A 105 2.55 -10.34 0.83
C HIS A 105 2.55 -10.99 -0.56
N THR A 106 1.40 -11.49 -1.04
CA THR A 106 1.28 -12.08 -2.38
C THR A 106 1.60 -11.05 -3.48
N TRP A 107 1.15 -9.80 -3.33
CA TRP A 107 1.50 -8.73 -4.27
C TRP A 107 2.97 -8.37 -4.24
N LEU A 108 3.62 -8.45 -3.08
CA LEU A 108 5.05 -8.25 -2.96
C LEU A 108 5.83 -9.35 -3.70
N GLN A 109 5.37 -10.61 -3.65
CA GLN A 109 5.94 -11.67 -4.47
C GLN A 109 5.80 -11.40 -5.96
N LEU A 110 4.61 -10.97 -6.40
CA LEU A 110 4.34 -10.63 -7.80
C LEU A 110 5.17 -9.42 -8.28
N GLU A 111 5.33 -8.39 -7.44
CA GLU A 111 6.23 -7.26 -7.69
C GLU A 111 7.67 -7.71 -7.92
N ILE A 112 8.20 -8.60 -7.08
CA ILE A 112 9.56 -9.13 -7.24
C ILE A 112 9.68 -9.98 -8.50
N SER A 113 8.66 -10.78 -8.85
CA SER A 113 8.65 -11.54 -10.10
C SER A 113 8.69 -10.61 -11.34
N ARG A 114 8.02 -9.45 -11.25
CA ARG A 114 8.08 -8.43 -12.29
C ARG A 114 9.44 -7.75 -12.37
N ALA A 115 10.06 -7.47 -11.22
CA ALA A 115 11.42 -6.94 -11.11
C ALA A 115 12.47 -7.90 -11.69
N ALA A 116 12.27 -9.22 -11.50
CA ALA A 116 13.11 -10.22 -12.14
C ALA A 116 12.92 -10.23 -13.66
N SER A 117 11.67 -10.16 -14.11
CA SER A 117 11.37 -10.10 -15.54
C SER A 117 11.96 -8.84 -16.21
N SER A 118 11.93 -7.66 -15.58
CA SER A 118 12.53 -6.44 -16.16
C SER A 118 14.04 -6.51 -16.29
N THR A 119 14.70 -7.29 -15.44
CA THR A 119 16.16 -7.46 -15.43
C THR A 119 16.62 -8.68 -16.24
N GLY A 120 15.69 -9.40 -16.88
CA GLY A 120 15.97 -10.64 -17.61
C GLY A 120 16.29 -11.84 -16.72
N ALA A 121 16.13 -11.73 -15.40
CA ALA A 121 16.33 -12.83 -14.48
C ALA A 121 15.15 -13.81 -14.50
N SER A 122 15.44 -15.09 -14.36
CA SER A 122 14.41 -16.10 -14.12
C SER A 122 14.04 -16.16 -12.64
N PHE A 123 12.86 -16.69 -12.32
CA PHE A 123 12.38 -16.79 -10.96
C PHE A 123 11.45 -17.99 -10.77
N SER A 124 11.31 -18.41 -9.51
CA SER A 124 10.30 -19.39 -9.09
C SER A 124 9.68 -18.98 -7.76
N PHE A 125 8.38 -19.23 -7.61
CA PHE A 125 7.62 -19.03 -6.38
C PHE A 125 7.72 -20.25 -5.47
N GLU A 126 7.69 -20.01 -4.16
CA GLU A 126 7.64 -21.05 -3.14
C GLU A 126 8.71 -22.16 -3.28
N PRO A 127 9.99 -21.84 -3.60
CA PRO A 127 11.02 -22.84 -3.81
C PRO A 127 11.27 -23.66 -2.53
N PRO A 128 11.53 -24.98 -2.63
CA PRO A 128 11.86 -25.80 -1.48
C PRO A 128 13.19 -25.37 -0.86
N ILE A 129 13.25 -25.23 0.47
CA ILE A 129 14.50 -24.95 1.18
C ILE A 129 15.12 -26.29 1.64
N PRO A 130 16.35 -26.63 1.23
CA PRO A 130 17.00 -27.88 1.64
C PRO A 130 17.05 -28.04 3.17
N GLY A 131 16.51 -29.15 3.68
CA GLY A 131 16.49 -29.45 5.11
C GLY A 131 15.38 -28.74 5.91
N SER A 132 14.47 -28.03 5.25
CA SER A 132 13.31 -27.38 5.86
C SER A 132 12.00 -27.98 5.35
N VAL A 133 10.98 -27.97 6.20
CA VAL A 133 9.59 -28.25 5.79
C VAL A 133 8.89 -27.02 5.19
N LYS A 134 9.55 -25.86 5.23
CA LYS A 134 9.04 -24.60 4.69
C LYS A 134 9.66 -24.34 3.31
N SER A 135 8.89 -23.69 2.45
CA SER A 135 9.38 -23.06 1.23
C SER A 135 9.86 -21.65 1.51
N GLY A 136 10.77 -21.14 0.68
CA GLY A 136 11.06 -19.70 0.63
C GLY A 136 9.97 -18.97 -0.14
N ASP A 137 9.98 -17.64 -0.20
CA ASP A 137 8.95 -16.94 -0.99
C ASP A 137 9.27 -16.91 -2.49
N LEU A 138 10.48 -16.48 -2.87
CA LEU A 138 10.99 -16.55 -4.25
C LEU A 138 12.45 -17.00 -4.31
N LEU A 139 12.80 -17.65 -5.41
CA LEU A 139 14.18 -17.82 -5.87
C LEU A 139 14.37 -16.95 -7.11
N ILE A 140 15.42 -16.13 -7.13
CA ILE A 140 15.85 -15.38 -8.31
C ILE A 140 17.12 -16.02 -8.85
N ASP A 141 17.14 -16.24 -10.17
CA ASP A 141 18.27 -16.82 -10.88
C ASP A 141 18.63 -15.91 -12.08
N PRO A 142 19.58 -14.98 -11.88
CA PRO A 142 20.01 -14.06 -12.93
C PRO A 142 20.85 -14.79 -13.98
N GLU A 143 20.78 -14.35 -15.24
CA GLU A 143 21.67 -14.88 -16.26
C GLU A 143 23.14 -14.56 -15.92
N GLY A 144 23.96 -15.60 -15.76
CA GLY A 144 25.40 -15.47 -15.49
C GLY A 144 25.77 -15.09 -14.05
N GLY A 145 24.81 -15.06 -13.12
CA GLY A 145 25.07 -14.82 -11.69
C GLY A 145 24.75 -16.04 -10.81
N SER A 146 24.91 -15.88 -9.49
CA SER A 146 24.50 -16.91 -8.53
C SER A 146 23.04 -16.71 -8.14
N PRO A 147 22.24 -17.78 -7.95
CA PRO A 147 20.87 -17.65 -7.50
C PRO A 147 20.78 -17.26 -6.03
N TRP A 148 19.73 -16.51 -5.66
CA TRP A 148 19.46 -16.12 -4.28
C TRP A 148 17.97 -16.20 -3.94
N MET A 149 17.68 -16.42 -2.67
CA MET A 149 16.32 -16.40 -2.14
C MET A 149 15.89 -14.98 -1.79
N VAL A 150 14.61 -14.68 -1.99
CA VAL A 150 13.97 -13.47 -1.51
C VAL A 150 12.84 -13.87 -0.58
N GLU A 151 12.91 -13.36 0.65
CA GLU A 151 11.89 -13.49 1.67
C GLU A 151 11.13 -12.18 1.78
N THR A 152 9.82 -12.24 1.68
CA THR A 152 8.92 -11.10 1.60
C THR A 152 8.15 -10.94 2.90
N VAL A 153 8.00 -9.69 3.34
CA VAL A 153 7.20 -9.38 4.52
C VAL A 153 6.61 -7.99 4.43
N THR A 154 5.42 -7.81 4.99
CA THR A 154 4.79 -6.50 5.10
C THR A 154 4.70 -6.09 6.56
N VAL A 155 4.93 -4.82 6.83
CA VAL A 155 4.64 -4.19 8.13
C VAL A 155 3.37 -3.36 7.93
N PRO A 156 2.18 -3.93 8.20
CA PRO A 156 0.92 -3.19 8.05
C PRO A 156 0.83 -2.07 9.09
N ARG A 157 -0.15 -1.18 8.96
CA ARG A 157 -0.58 -0.29 10.06
C ARG A 157 -0.90 -1.12 11.32
N ALA A 158 -0.74 -0.54 12.51
CA ALA A 158 -1.13 -1.25 13.72
C ALA A 158 -2.65 -1.37 13.79
N ASP A 159 -3.17 -2.44 14.40
CA ASP A 159 -4.63 -2.67 14.52
C ASP A 159 -5.34 -1.50 15.19
N ILE A 160 -4.70 -0.88 16.16
CA ILE A 160 -5.17 0.32 16.82
C ILE A 160 -5.22 1.52 15.86
N ASP A 161 -4.25 1.71 14.96
CA ASP A 161 -4.31 2.80 13.97
C ASP A 161 -5.49 2.60 13.01
N MET A 162 -5.76 1.33 12.63
CA MET A 162 -6.92 0.98 11.80
C MET A 162 -8.23 1.19 12.57
N ALA A 163 -8.27 0.86 13.87
CA ALA A 163 -9.44 1.11 14.71
C ALA A 163 -9.72 2.61 14.86
N TRP A 164 -8.67 3.42 15.00
CA TRP A 164 -8.77 4.88 15.05
C TRP A 164 -9.25 5.48 13.73
N GLU A 165 -8.66 5.09 12.60
CA GLU A 165 -9.15 5.51 11.28
C GLU A 165 -10.61 5.14 11.08
N ASN A 166 -11.00 3.91 11.44
CA ASN A 166 -12.39 3.48 11.34
C ASN A 166 -13.31 4.32 12.24
N TYR A 167 -12.86 4.71 13.44
CA TYR A 167 -13.62 5.58 14.32
C TYR A 167 -13.80 6.97 13.70
N GLU A 168 -12.71 7.59 13.22
CA GLU A 168 -12.71 8.90 12.55
C GLU A 168 -13.61 8.90 11.30
N ASP A 169 -13.53 7.86 10.46
CA ASP A 169 -14.35 7.70 9.27
C ASP A 169 -15.85 7.63 9.62
N HIS A 170 -16.23 6.83 10.62
CA HIS A 170 -17.62 6.74 11.08
C HIS A 170 -18.11 8.07 11.66
N PHE A 171 -17.29 8.73 12.48
CA PHE A 171 -17.62 10.02 13.07
C PHE A 171 -17.81 11.08 11.98
N LEU A 172 -16.88 11.19 11.02
CA LEU A 172 -16.97 12.12 9.90
C LEU A 172 -18.17 11.84 8.99
N ALA A 173 -18.50 10.58 8.75
CA ALA A 173 -19.70 10.23 7.99
C ALA A 173 -20.97 10.72 8.70
N ALA A 174 -21.04 10.61 10.03
CA ALA A 174 -22.15 11.13 10.82
C ALA A 174 -22.21 12.67 10.79
N ILE A 175 -21.05 13.35 10.94
CA ILE A 175 -20.96 14.82 10.82
C ILE A 175 -21.46 15.29 9.46
N ARG A 176 -21.02 14.68 8.36
CA ARG A 176 -21.49 15.02 7.00
C ARG A 176 -23.00 14.83 6.85
N GLY A 177 -23.56 13.82 7.51
CA GLY A 177 -25.01 13.63 7.60
C GLY A 177 -25.71 14.80 8.29
N ILE A 178 -25.14 15.30 9.40
CA ILE A 178 -25.65 16.46 10.13
C ILE A 178 -25.52 17.74 9.29
N GLU A 179 -24.35 17.99 8.69
CA GLU A 179 -24.11 19.13 7.79
C GLU A 179 -25.14 19.19 6.67
N GLY A 180 -25.36 18.07 5.97
CA GLY A 180 -26.34 17.97 4.90
C GLY A 180 -27.78 18.16 5.39
N LYS A 181 -28.14 17.60 6.55
CA LYS A 181 -29.48 17.72 7.14
C LYS A 181 -29.80 19.14 7.61
N ARG A 182 -28.81 19.85 8.16
CA ARG A 182 -28.99 21.16 8.81
C ARG A 182 -28.55 22.33 7.93
N ASN A 183 -27.94 22.06 6.77
CA ASN A 183 -27.36 23.04 5.87
C ASN A 183 -26.37 23.97 6.60
N VAL A 184 -25.44 23.36 7.33
CA VAL A 184 -24.35 24.02 8.06
C VAL A 184 -23.02 23.39 7.64
N THR A 185 -21.90 24.02 8.01
CA THR A 185 -20.56 23.42 7.89
C THR A 185 -19.96 23.23 9.29
N CYS A 186 -19.40 22.05 9.53
CA CYS A 186 -18.75 21.69 10.78
C CYS A 186 -17.23 21.69 10.60
N VAL A 187 -16.53 22.42 11.46
CA VAL A 187 -15.08 22.31 11.63
C VAL A 187 -14.82 21.49 12.88
N VAL A 188 -14.16 20.35 12.71
CA VAL A 188 -13.96 19.34 13.76
C VAL A 188 -12.49 19.28 14.14
N VAL A 189 -12.21 19.32 15.43
CA VAL A 189 -10.92 18.97 16.03
C VAL A 189 -11.16 17.79 16.95
N LEU A 190 -10.61 16.64 16.61
CA LEU A 190 -10.71 15.43 17.40
C LEU A 190 -9.37 15.17 18.08
N ASP A 191 -9.37 15.19 19.41
CA ASP A 191 -8.16 15.01 20.22
C ASP A 191 -8.02 13.55 20.69
N ASP A 192 -9.14 12.82 20.83
CA ASP A 192 -9.17 11.41 21.23
C ASP A 192 -10.40 10.65 20.67
N HIS A 193 -10.56 9.39 21.06
CA HIS A 193 -11.74 8.56 20.79
C HIS A 193 -12.47 8.24 22.09
N SER A 194 -13.77 7.98 22.00
CA SER A 194 -14.56 7.50 23.14
C SER A 194 -15.27 6.18 22.83
N THR A 195 -16.03 5.70 23.81
CA THR A 195 -16.94 4.58 23.62
C THR A 195 -18.03 4.94 22.59
N GLU A 196 -18.64 3.93 21.98
CA GLU A 196 -19.75 4.14 21.04
C GLU A 196 -20.91 4.90 21.69
N ALA A 197 -21.22 4.62 22.96
CA ALA A 197 -22.28 5.30 23.70
C ALA A 197 -22.00 6.81 23.84
N ASP A 198 -20.81 7.19 24.29
CA ASP A 198 -20.44 8.60 24.45
C ASP A 198 -20.35 9.31 23.09
N THR A 199 -19.90 8.59 22.06
CA THR A 199 -19.84 9.12 20.68
C THR A 199 -21.24 9.44 20.17
N GLN A 200 -22.22 8.55 20.39
CA GLN A 200 -23.61 8.80 20.02
C GLN A 200 -24.21 9.96 20.80
N GLU A 201 -23.93 10.07 22.10
CA GLU A 201 -24.38 11.21 22.90
C GLU A 201 -23.82 12.54 22.37
N TRP A 202 -22.52 12.57 22.03
CA TRP A 202 -21.91 13.76 21.46
C TRP A 202 -22.48 14.10 20.08
N LEU A 203 -22.70 13.12 19.20
CA LEU A 203 -23.32 13.33 17.89
C LEU A 203 -24.75 13.89 18.00
N LEU A 204 -25.54 13.45 18.99
CA LEU A 204 -26.85 14.03 19.27
C LEU A 204 -26.75 15.49 19.73
N ALA A 205 -25.78 15.80 20.59
CA ALA A 205 -25.52 17.16 21.05
C ALA A 205 -25.05 18.06 19.88
N ILE A 206 -24.23 17.54 18.97
CA ILE A 206 -23.80 18.25 17.76
C ILE A 206 -25.00 18.51 16.83
N ASP A 207 -25.90 17.55 16.59
CA ASP A 207 -27.09 17.78 15.76
C ASP A 207 -28.02 18.86 16.37
N LEU A 208 -28.12 18.89 17.70
CA LEU A 208 -28.87 19.94 18.40
C LEU A 208 -28.23 21.32 18.21
N ILE A 209 -26.92 21.43 18.45
CA ILE A 209 -26.16 22.68 18.28
C ILE A 209 -26.18 23.14 16.81
N ALA A 210 -26.13 22.22 15.87
CA ALA A 210 -26.25 22.52 14.45
C ALA A 210 -27.63 23.09 14.08
N SER A 211 -28.71 22.60 14.69
CA SER A 211 -30.05 23.19 14.53
C SER A 211 -30.07 24.64 15.05
N ILE A 212 -29.49 24.88 16.22
CA ILE A 212 -29.41 26.23 16.82
C ILE A 212 -28.58 27.17 15.94
N ALA A 213 -27.43 26.72 15.42
CA ALA A 213 -26.59 27.50 14.52
C ALA A 213 -27.35 27.90 13.23
N ALA A 214 -28.06 26.94 12.63
CA ALA A 214 -28.84 27.16 11.42
C ALA A 214 -29.96 28.20 11.64
N GLU A 215 -30.70 28.10 12.75
CA GLU A 215 -31.81 29.01 13.07
C GLU A 215 -31.32 30.40 13.49
N SER A 216 -30.32 30.47 14.37
CA SER A 216 -29.80 31.74 14.89
C SER A 216 -28.89 32.47 13.91
N ARG A 217 -28.39 31.79 12.88
CA ARG A 217 -27.36 32.29 11.95
C ARG A 217 -26.10 32.75 12.68
N GLN A 218 -25.79 32.13 13.82
CA GLN A 218 -24.58 32.39 14.60
C GLN A 218 -23.71 31.13 14.67
N VAL A 219 -22.38 31.34 14.71
CA VAL A 219 -21.42 30.26 14.93
C VAL A 219 -21.63 29.69 16.32
N GLN A 220 -21.68 28.37 16.40
CA GLN A 220 -21.78 27.64 17.67
C GLN A 220 -20.56 26.77 17.86
N VAL A 221 -20.16 26.56 19.12
CA VAL A 221 -19.06 25.67 19.47
C VAL A 221 -19.56 24.69 20.51
N ILE A 222 -19.30 23.41 20.28
CA ILE A 222 -19.50 22.37 21.27
C ILE A 222 -18.16 21.71 21.56
N GLN A 223 -17.81 21.66 22.83
CA GLN A 223 -16.63 20.97 23.33
C GLN A 223 -17.06 19.72 24.09
N TRP A 224 -16.29 18.66 23.93
CA TRP A 224 -16.42 17.38 24.61
C TRP A 224 -15.03 16.92 25.06
N ASP A 225 -14.98 15.87 25.89
CA ASP A 225 -13.71 15.35 26.41
C ASP A 225 -12.76 14.86 25.31
N ILE A 226 -13.30 14.47 24.15
CA ILE A 226 -12.56 13.90 23.02
C ILE A 226 -12.35 14.88 21.86
N GLY A 227 -12.83 16.12 21.96
CA GLY A 227 -12.61 17.12 20.93
C GLY A 227 -13.60 18.28 20.91
N VAL A 228 -13.56 19.06 19.84
CA VAL A 228 -14.35 20.28 19.64
C VAL A 228 -14.96 20.28 18.24
N VAL A 229 -16.23 20.65 18.15
CA VAL A 229 -16.91 20.93 16.87
C VAL A 229 -17.36 22.39 16.86
N THR A 230 -16.89 23.14 15.87
CA THR A 230 -17.39 24.48 15.56
C THR A 230 -18.35 24.40 14.39
N VAL A 231 -19.60 24.82 14.58
CA VAL A 231 -20.64 24.81 13.56
C VAL A 231 -20.84 26.21 12.98
N TYR A 232 -20.64 26.34 11.68
CA TYR A 232 -20.84 27.56 10.92
C TYR A 232 -22.12 27.47 10.09
N PRO A 233 -23.03 28.46 10.19
CA PRO A 233 -24.22 28.54 9.34
C PRO A 233 -23.92 29.05 7.91
N ASP A 234 -22.69 29.52 7.69
CA ASP A 234 -22.15 30.04 6.43
C ASP A 234 -20.78 29.39 6.17
N PRO A 235 -20.18 29.53 4.98
CA PRO A 235 -18.88 28.95 4.69
C PRO A 235 -17.84 29.34 5.75
N PRO A 236 -17.09 28.37 6.31
CA PRO A 236 -16.12 28.64 7.36
C PRO A 236 -14.93 29.44 6.82
N PRO A 237 -14.12 30.03 7.70
CA PRO A 237 -12.82 30.59 7.33
C PRO A 237 -11.94 29.56 6.60
N PRO A 238 -11.00 30.00 5.75
CA PRO A 238 -10.05 29.10 5.10
C PRO A 238 -9.27 28.28 6.14
N GLY A 239 -9.24 26.96 5.98
CA GLY A 239 -8.55 26.05 6.89
C GLY A 239 -9.01 24.60 6.75
N PRO A 240 -8.41 23.67 7.50
CA PRO A 240 -8.87 22.29 7.53
C PRO A 240 -10.25 22.21 8.19
N SER A 241 -11.19 21.51 7.57
CA SER A 241 -12.49 21.20 8.17
C SER A 241 -12.43 20.06 9.19
N PHE A 242 -11.33 19.32 9.21
CA PHE A 242 -11.08 18.22 10.13
C PHE A 242 -9.60 18.17 10.53
N THR A 243 -9.36 18.07 11.84
CA THR A 243 -8.07 17.73 12.43
C THR A 243 -8.26 16.50 13.31
N GLY A 244 -7.58 15.41 12.99
CA GLY A 244 -7.57 14.19 13.80
C GLY A 244 -6.49 14.21 14.88
N ALA A 245 -6.52 13.21 15.77
CA ALA A 245 -5.59 13.15 16.90
C ALA A 245 -4.16 12.84 16.44
N VAL A 246 -3.18 13.60 16.95
CA VAL A 246 -1.76 13.37 16.62
C VAL A 246 -1.26 12.11 17.34
N GLN A 247 -0.97 11.06 16.58
CA GLN A 247 -0.39 9.83 17.13
C GLN A 247 1.11 9.72 16.84
N TYR A 248 1.92 9.74 17.91
CA TYR A 248 3.33 9.40 17.82
C TYR A 248 3.54 7.91 18.15
N ARG A 249 4.16 7.15 17.23
CA ARG A 249 4.45 5.73 17.48
C ARG A 249 5.82 5.29 16.97
N ASP A 250 6.38 4.33 17.71
CA ASP A 250 7.65 3.67 17.41
C ASP A 250 7.47 2.58 16.33
N GLY A 251 7.26 3.01 15.09
CA GLY A 251 7.20 2.10 13.92
C GLY A 251 8.49 1.30 13.73
N TRP A 252 9.63 1.82 14.23
CA TRP A 252 10.90 1.13 14.18
C TRP A 252 10.90 -0.16 15.00
N ARG A 253 10.42 -0.15 16.25
CA ARG A 253 10.34 -1.36 17.08
C ARG A 253 9.50 -2.47 16.45
N ARG A 254 8.49 -2.12 15.65
CA ARG A 254 7.69 -3.11 14.89
C ARG A 254 8.51 -3.69 13.74
N LEU A 255 9.09 -2.83 12.91
CA LEU A 255 9.97 -3.24 11.82
C LEU A 255 11.12 -4.13 12.33
N GLY A 256 11.82 -3.73 13.38
CA GLY A 256 12.92 -4.50 13.98
C GLY A 256 12.49 -5.90 14.45
N ARG A 257 11.33 -6.03 15.12
CA ARG A 257 10.78 -7.35 15.50
C ARG A 257 10.42 -8.21 14.29
N THR A 258 9.86 -7.61 13.24
CA THR A 258 9.53 -8.30 12.00
C THR A 258 10.78 -8.80 11.30
N LEU A 259 11.82 -7.96 11.18
CA LEU A 259 13.11 -8.32 10.61
C LEU A 259 13.79 -9.44 11.42
N ALA A 260 13.80 -9.36 12.75
CA ALA A 260 14.37 -10.40 13.60
C ALA A 260 13.70 -11.76 13.39
N LYS A 261 12.36 -11.79 13.34
CA LYS A 261 11.59 -13.02 13.04
C LYS A 261 11.90 -13.58 11.65
N LYS A 262 12.10 -12.71 10.64
CA LYS A 262 12.49 -13.16 9.29
C LYS A 262 13.94 -13.66 9.28
N ALA A 263 14.86 -13.01 9.98
CA ALA A 263 16.25 -13.47 10.10
C ALA A 263 16.35 -14.90 10.67
N GLU A 264 15.48 -15.27 11.62
CA GLU A 264 15.39 -16.65 12.12
C GLU A 264 14.93 -17.67 11.06
N GLN A 265 14.18 -17.22 10.05
CA GLN A 265 13.58 -18.07 9.01
C GLN A 265 14.48 -18.25 7.79
N ILE A 266 15.35 -17.29 7.50
CA ILE A 266 16.14 -17.26 6.25
C ILE A 266 17.38 -18.17 6.26
N THR A 267 17.46 -19.15 7.16
CA THR A 267 18.62 -20.05 7.24
C THR A 267 18.63 -21.05 6.10
N GLY A 268 19.79 -21.22 5.45
CA GLY A 268 19.93 -22.14 4.33
C GLY A 268 21.24 -22.00 3.57
N PRO A 269 21.45 -22.83 2.53
CA PRO A 269 22.68 -22.82 1.73
C PRO A 269 22.76 -21.65 0.74
N LEU A 270 21.61 -21.07 0.37
CA LEU A 270 21.54 -20.00 -0.61
C LEU A 270 21.66 -18.62 0.04
N PRO A 271 22.28 -17.64 -0.64
CA PRO A 271 22.20 -16.24 -0.26
C PRO A 271 20.73 -15.80 -0.13
N ALA A 272 20.39 -15.00 0.89
CA ALA A 272 19.02 -14.58 1.14
C ALA A 272 18.90 -13.05 1.31
N TRP A 273 17.91 -12.47 0.66
CA TRP A 273 17.50 -11.08 0.83
C TRP A 273 16.12 -11.01 1.49
N VAL A 274 15.91 -10.03 2.38
CA VAL A 274 14.58 -9.76 2.94
C VAL A 274 13.99 -8.52 2.27
N ARG A 275 12.90 -8.70 1.53
CA ARG A 275 12.10 -7.62 0.96
C ARG A 275 10.99 -7.24 1.92
N VAL A 276 10.95 -5.98 2.35
CA VAL A 276 10.01 -5.47 3.33
C VAL A 276 9.20 -4.31 2.78
N ASP A 277 7.88 -4.39 2.88
CA ASP A 277 7.00 -3.26 2.59
C ASP A 277 6.41 -2.67 3.88
N CYS A 278 6.84 -1.45 4.24
CA CYS A 278 6.36 -0.71 5.40
C CYS A 278 5.16 0.14 5.03
N LEU A 279 3.98 -0.36 5.35
CA LEU A 279 2.69 0.25 5.05
C LEU A 279 2.14 1.06 6.24
N ASP A 280 2.90 1.16 7.33
CA ASP A 280 2.51 1.88 8.55
C ASP A 280 2.84 3.38 8.52
N GLY A 281 3.33 3.87 7.38
CA GLY A 281 3.66 5.29 7.21
C GLY A 281 4.94 5.71 7.92
N LEU A 282 5.78 4.76 8.36
CA LEU A 282 7.06 5.04 9.02
C LEU A 282 7.90 6.05 8.25
N PHE A 283 7.95 5.98 6.92
CA PHE A 283 8.78 6.87 6.10
C PHE A 283 8.11 8.16 5.68
N GLN A 284 6.77 8.22 5.73
CA GLN A 284 5.98 9.37 5.27
C GLN A 284 5.50 10.29 6.39
N PHE A 285 5.25 9.75 7.59
CA PHE A 285 4.54 10.47 8.66
C PHE A 285 5.36 10.62 9.97
N THR A 286 6.66 10.39 9.91
CA THR A 286 7.56 10.54 11.07
C THR A 286 8.74 11.43 10.74
N GLU A 287 9.61 11.71 11.72
CA GLU A 287 10.83 12.50 11.52
C GLU A 287 11.74 11.97 10.39
N TRP A 288 11.61 10.69 10.02
CA TRP A 288 12.32 10.13 8.86
C TRP A 288 12.04 10.90 7.57
N THR A 289 10.82 11.43 7.37
CA THR A 289 10.50 12.19 6.14
C THR A 289 11.22 13.54 6.04
N LYS A 290 11.75 14.06 7.16
CA LYS A 290 12.43 15.36 7.24
C LYS A 290 13.94 15.23 7.06
N MET A 291 14.49 14.03 7.19
CA MET A 291 15.92 13.77 7.02
C MET A 291 16.32 13.85 5.54
N ALA A 292 17.54 14.31 5.28
CA ALA A 292 18.10 14.25 3.93
C ALA A 292 18.22 12.76 3.49
N PRO A 293 18.04 12.42 2.20
CA PRO A 293 18.01 11.03 1.75
C PRO A 293 19.24 10.19 2.15
N THR A 294 20.46 10.75 2.10
CA THR A 294 21.69 10.07 2.51
C THR A 294 21.71 9.79 4.02
N GLU A 295 21.41 10.81 4.83
CA GLU A 295 21.36 10.69 6.29
C GLU A 295 20.33 9.64 6.72
N ARG A 296 19.16 9.67 6.07
CA ARG A 296 18.09 8.69 6.28
C ARG A 296 18.52 7.27 5.95
N LEU A 297 19.19 7.07 4.82
CA LEU A 297 19.73 5.78 4.41
C LEU A 297 20.75 5.25 5.42
N ASP A 298 21.71 6.08 5.82
CA ASP A 298 22.77 5.69 6.76
C ASP A 298 22.18 5.33 8.13
N ALA A 299 21.23 6.15 8.62
CA ALA A 299 20.55 5.88 9.88
C ALA A 299 19.74 4.58 9.82
N ILE A 300 18.91 4.35 8.79
CA ILE A 300 18.16 3.10 8.63
C ILE A 300 19.09 1.89 8.56
N ALA A 301 20.15 1.96 7.76
CA ALA A 301 21.11 0.88 7.60
C ALA A 301 21.82 0.55 8.92
N ALA A 302 22.24 1.56 9.68
CA ALA A 302 22.83 1.38 11.00
C ALA A 302 21.87 0.61 11.92
N VAL A 303 20.58 0.98 11.94
CA VAL A 303 19.63 0.33 12.85
C VAL A 303 19.29 -1.09 12.40
N ILE A 304 19.18 -1.37 11.09
CA ILE A 304 18.99 -2.73 10.54
C ILE A 304 20.14 -3.66 10.94
N ARG A 305 21.39 -3.19 10.85
CA ARG A 305 22.58 -3.98 11.17
C ARG A 305 22.74 -4.20 12.68
N ALA A 306 22.41 -3.19 13.49
CA ALA A 306 22.60 -3.26 14.95
C ALA A 306 21.48 -4.01 15.68
N SER A 307 20.24 -3.98 15.18
CA SER A 307 19.07 -4.46 15.92
C SER A 307 18.70 -5.92 15.65
N VAL A 308 19.34 -6.55 14.66
CA VAL A 308 18.97 -7.90 14.20
C VAL A 308 20.23 -8.75 14.10
N VAL A 309 20.17 -9.95 14.67
CA VAL A 309 21.20 -10.98 14.49
C VAL A 309 20.93 -11.70 13.18
N TRP A 310 21.71 -11.37 12.16
CA TRP A 310 21.55 -11.92 10.82
C TRP A 310 22.29 -13.27 10.67
N PRO A 311 21.69 -14.29 10.04
CA PRO A 311 22.40 -15.52 9.72
C PRO A 311 23.44 -15.30 8.62
N ALA A 312 24.43 -16.18 8.53
CA ALA A 312 25.59 -16.02 7.65
C ALA A 312 25.24 -15.94 6.14
N ASN A 313 24.12 -16.53 5.74
CA ASN A 313 23.65 -16.50 4.36
C ASN A 313 22.80 -15.26 4.03
N ALA A 314 22.44 -14.44 5.02
CA ALA A 314 21.76 -13.17 4.78
C ALA A 314 22.68 -12.21 4.01
N ARG A 315 22.17 -11.59 2.95
CA ARG A 315 22.91 -10.64 2.11
C ARG A 315 22.43 -9.21 2.27
N GLY A 316 21.15 -9.00 2.50
CA GLY A 316 20.64 -7.64 2.61
C GLY A 316 19.16 -7.55 2.89
N VAL A 317 18.72 -6.31 3.09
CA VAL A 317 17.32 -5.93 3.25
C VAL A 317 16.97 -4.92 2.16
N VAL A 318 15.87 -5.16 1.46
CA VAL A 318 15.25 -4.16 0.58
C VAL A 318 13.97 -3.68 1.23
N LEU A 319 13.99 -2.47 1.74
CA LEU A 319 12.91 -1.86 2.51
C LEU A 319 12.21 -0.82 1.66
N SER A 320 10.88 -0.80 1.62
CA SER A 320 10.16 0.29 0.95
C SER A 320 8.98 0.79 1.75
N SER A 321 8.50 1.96 1.36
CA SER A 321 7.35 2.64 1.93
C SER A 321 5.99 2.19 1.38
N GLY A 322 5.97 1.12 0.59
CA GLY A 322 4.85 0.77 -0.30
C GLY A 322 4.69 1.75 -1.45
N VAL A 323 3.79 1.40 -2.36
CA VAL A 323 3.29 2.36 -3.35
C VAL A 323 2.27 3.26 -2.66
N GLY A 324 2.63 4.52 -2.44
CA GLY A 324 1.80 5.54 -1.79
C GLY A 324 1.38 6.65 -2.77
N VAL A 325 0.35 7.41 -2.40
CA VAL A 325 -0.05 8.60 -3.18
C VAL A 325 1.06 9.64 -3.12
N ASN A 326 1.41 10.18 -4.28
CA ASN A 326 2.41 11.23 -4.40
C ASN A 326 1.77 12.61 -4.26
N PHE A 327 2.35 13.46 -3.40
CA PHE A 327 1.90 14.84 -3.17
C PHE A 327 2.85 15.89 -3.76
N ASP A 328 4.04 15.49 -4.22
CA ASP A 328 5.15 16.41 -4.54
C ASP A 328 5.22 16.77 -6.05
N GLY A 329 4.19 16.44 -6.83
CA GLY A 329 4.07 16.74 -8.26
C GLY A 329 4.35 15.55 -9.18
N ASN A 330 3.87 15.62 -10.43
CA ASN A 330 3.67 14.43 -11.27
C ASN A 330 4.79 14.12 -12.29
N ASP A 331 5.88 14.89 -12.29
CA ASP A 331 6.99 14.68 -13.22
C ASP A 331 7.99 13.64 -12.66
N ALA A 332 8.08 12.50 -13.34
CA ALA A 332 8.96 11.40 -12.93
C ALA A 332 10.44 11.79 -12.93
N GLY A 333 10.90 12.65 -13.85
CA GLY A 333 12.30 13.05 -13.91
C GLY A 333 12.70 13.92 -12.72
N THR A 334 11.84 14.89 -12.38
CA THR A 334 12.06 15.80 -11.23
C THR A 334 11.93 15.08 -9.88
N GLN A 335 11.10 14.04 -9.79
CA GLN A 335 10.87 13.28 -8.56
C GLN A 335 11.83 12.11 -8.36
N ALA A 336 12.59 11.72 -9.39
CA ALA A 336 13.53 10.61 -9.31
C ALA A 336 14.75 10.99 -8.46
N ILE A 337 14.95 10.27 -7.36
CA ILE A 337 16.12 10.43 -6.50
C ILE A 337 16.89 9.12 -6.46
N THR A 338 18.20 9.20 -6.59
CA THR A 338 19.11 8.08 -6.33
C THR A 338 20.29 8.57 -5.54
N VAL A 339 20.48 7.98 -4.37
CA VAL A 339 21.62 8.25 -3.49
C VAL A 339 22.30 6.93 -3.20
N ARG A 340 23.62 6.91 -3.36
CA ARG A 340 24.48 5.79 -2.98
C ARG A 340 25.40 6.24 -1.86
N SER A 341 25.53 5.43 -0.81
CA SER A 341 26.52 5.58 0.25
C SER A 341 27.17 4.24 0.55
N GLU A 342 28.16 4.20 1.42
CA GLU A 342 28.73 2.94 1.93
C GLU A 342 27.67 2.09 2.66
N SER A 343 26.60 2.71 3.14
CA SER A 343 25.51 2.03 3.83
C SER A 343 24.52 1.33 2.89
N GLY A 344 24.50 1.68 1.60
CA GLY A 344 23.60 1.08 0.61
C GLY A 344 23.12 2.07 -0.45
N VAL A 345 21.90 1.86 -0.93
CA VAL A 345 21.28 2.71 -1.97
C VAL A 345 19.88 3.12 -1.57
N PHE A 346 19.56 4.39 -1.74
CA PHE A 346 18.21 4.92 -1.63
C PHE A 346 17.68 5.32 -3.01
N LEU A 347 16.45 4.92 -3.31
CA LEU A 347 15.71 5.25 -4.52
C LEU A 347 14.37 5.87 -4.16
N ARG A 348 14.01 6.95 -4.85
CA ARG A 348 12.63 7.45 -4.96
C ARG A 348 12.20 7.38 -6.41
N ARG A 349 11.07 6.73 -6.69
CA ARG A 349 10.53 6.57 -8.04
C ARG A 349 9.04 6.83 -8.04
N LEU A 350 8.56 7.53 -9.06
CA LEU A 350 7.14 7.54 -9.38
C LEU A 350 6.83 6.23 -10.11
N ALA A 351 6.09 5.32 -9.47
CA ALA A 351 5.59 4.11 -10.12
C ALA A 351 4.56 4.46 -11.22
N ASN A 352 3.89 5.60 -11.07
CA ASN A 352 3.13 6.32 -12.09
C ASN A 352 2.95 7.78 -11.62
N PRO A 353 2.39 8.70 -12.44
CA PRO A 353 2.32 10.13 -12.10
C PRO A 353 1.72 10.47 -10.72
N TYR A 354 0.87 9.58 -10.16
CA TYR A 354 0.18 9.80 -8.88
C TYR A 354 0.67 8.90 -7.75
N LEU A 355 1.60 7.98 -8.03
CA LEU A 355 2.07 7.00 -7.06
C LEU A 355 3.59 7.04 -6.95
N VAL A 356 4.10 7.12 -5.72
CA VAL A 356 5.52 7.14 -5.41
C VAL A 356 5.88 5.96 -4.51
N ARG A 357 7.09 5.44 -4.71
CA ARG A 357 7.73 4.49 -3.81
C ARG A 357 9.11 5.03 -3.42
N GLU A 358 9.41 4.87 -2.14
CA GLU A 358 10.75 5.03 -1.61
C GLU A 358 11.31 3.66 -1.25
N THR A 359 12.53 3.35 -1.70
CA THR A 359 13.17 2.06 -1.55
C THR A 359 14.60 2.23 -1.02
N PHE A 360 14.93 1.53 0.06
CA PHE A 360 16.25 1.43 0.64
C PHE A 360 16.80 0.02 0.39
N ILE A 361 17.97 -0.07 -0.21
CA ILE A 361 18.68 -1.32 -0.48
C ILE A 361 19.89 -1.33 0.44
N VAL A 362 19.82 -2.13 1.50
CA VAL A 362 20.81 -2.16 2.58
C VAL A 362 21.55 -3.51 2.55
N PRO A 363 22.81 -3.54 2.06
CA PRO A 363 23.64 -4.74 2.18
C PRO A 363 24.05 -4.98 3.64
N LEU A 364 24.14 -6.25 4.03
CA LEU A 364 24.58 -6.69 5.36
C LEU A 364 26.08 -7.06 5.41
N GLY A 365 26.75 -7.13 4.27
CA GLY A 365 28.20 -7.35 4.16
C GLY A 365 28.67 -7.35 2.71
N ASP A 366 29.99 -7.43 2.51
CA ASP A 366 30.63 -7.21 1.21
C ASP A 366 30.18 -8.19 0.11
N ALA A 367 29.82 -9.41 0.51
CA ALA A 367 29.30 -10.47 -0.37
C ALA A 367 27.92 -10.15 -0.98
N ALA A 368 27.31 -9.02 -0.63
CA ALA A 368 26.02 -8.58 -1.16
C ALA A 368 26.13 -7.73 -2.43
N SER A 369 27.33 -7.29 -2.80
CA SER A 369 27.56 -6.25 -3.82
C SER A 369 26.93 -6.58 -5.18
N GLU A 370 27.03 -7.83 -5.64
CA GLU A 370 26.45 -8.27 -6.93
C GLU A 370 24.92 -8.14 -6.97
N HIS A 371 24.25 -8.37 -5.84
CA HIS A 371 22.80 -8.29 -5.76
C HIS A 371 22.30 -6.86 -5.56
N VAL A 372 23.11 -5.97 -4.97
CA VAL A 372 22.75 -4.56 -4.78
C VAL A 372 22.47 -3.90 -6.14
N ASP A 373 23.36 -4.07 -7.10
CA ASP A 373 23.19 -3.45 -8.42
C ASP A 373 22.01 -4.05 -9.18
N TRP A 374 21.72 -5.34 -8.99
CA TRP A 374 20.49 -5.94 -9.51
C TRP A 374 19.23 -5.28 -8.93
N TRP A 375 19.16 -5.08 -7.61
CA TRP A 375 18.03 -4.40 -6.96
C TRP A 375 17.90 -2.95 -7.43
N VAL A 376 19.03 -2.25 -7.61
CA VAL A 376 19.03 -0.88 -8.12
C VAL A 376 18.55 -0.82 -9.56
N ALA A 377 18.98 -1.73 -10.42
CA ALA A 377 18.52 -1.80 -11.80
C ALA A 377 17.02 -2.12 -11.86
N ALA A 378 16.59 -3.13 -11.10
CA ALA A 378 15.19 -3.52 -11.00
C ALA A 378 14.28 -2.36 -10.59
N TYR A 379 14.45 -1.81 -9.39
CA TYR A 379 13.60 -0.71 -8.90
C TYR A 379 13.90 0.63 -9.57
N GLY A 380 15.08 0.79 -10.16
CA GLY A 380 15.42 1.97 -10.95
C GLY A 380 14.50 2.14 -12.15
N ASP A 381 14.07 1.02 -12.75
CA ASP A 381 13.21 0.94 -13.93
C ASP A 381 11.70 0.86 -13.60
N GLU A 382 11.32 0.86 -12.31
CA GLU A 382 9.90 0.78 -11.87
C GLU A 382 8.96 1.76 -12.60
N PRO A 383 9.32 3.03 -12.88
CA PRO A 383 8.45 3.95 -13.62
C PRO A 383 8.04 3.46 -15.02
N ALA A 384 8.82 2.59 -15.65
CA ALA A 384 8.56 2.08 -17.00
C ALA A 384 7.75 0.78 -17.01
N TRP A 385 7.62 0.08 -15.89
CA TRP A 385 7.05 -1.27 -15.84
C TRP A 385 5.62 -1.32 -16.36
N LEU A 386 4.73 -0.46 -15.86
CA LEU A 386 3.32 -0.50 -16.24
C LEU A 386 3.11 -0.16 -17.72
N ASP A 387 3.84 0.84 -18.25
CA ASP A 387 3.73 1.21 -19.67
C ASP A 387 4.28 0.11 -20.59
N ALA A 388 5.34 -0.59 -20.18
CA ALA A 388 5.86 -1.75 -20.90
C ALA A 388 4.85 -2.91 -20.89
N ASP A 389 4.22 -3.17 -19.75
CA ASP A 389 3.22 -4.25 -19.60
C ASP A 389 1.92 -3.92 -20.38
N LEU A 390 1.49 -2.65 -20.37
CA LEU A 390 0.38 -2.15 -21.19
C LEU A 390 0.66 -2.32 -22.68
N ALA A 391 1.84 -1.93 -23.14
CA ALA A 391 2.23 -2.08 -24.54
C ALA A 391 2.25 -3.55 -24.97
N ALA A 392 2.79 -4.45 -24.13
CA ALA A 392 2.79 -5.89 -24.39
C ALA A 392 1.37 -6.48 -24.45
N ALA A 393 0.43 -5.91 -23.69
CA ALA A 393 -0.99 -6.28 -23.70
C ALA A 393 -1.82 -5.55 -24.78
N GLY A 394 -1.21 -4.66 -25.57
CA GLY A 394 -1.88 -3.92 -26.65
C GLY A 394 -2.68 -2.69 -26.21
N PHE A 395 -2.42 -2.14 -25.02
CA PHE A 395 -3.06 -0.93 -24.50
C PHE A 395 -2.19 0.33 -24.70
N SER A 396 -2.85 1.49 -24.63
CA SER A 396 -2.19 2.80 -24.56
C SER A 396 -1.41 2.97 -23.26
N LYS A 397 -0.49 3.94 -23.23
CA LYS A 397 0.29 4.27 -22.04
C LYS A 397 -0.59 4.78 -20.91
N THR A 398 -0.10 4.67 -19.68
CA THR A 398 -0.83 5.03 -18.46
C THR A 398 -1.37 6.46 -18.51
N ALA A 399 -0.61 7.42 -19.06
CA ALA A 399 -1.04 8.81 -19.18
C ALA A 399 -2.32 8.97 -20.02
N ASP A 400 -2.47 8.20 -21.11
CA ASP A 400 -3.62 8.27 -22.02
C ASP A 400 -4.87 7.61 -21.41
N LEU A 401 -4.68 6.68 -20.48
CA LEU A 401 -5.78 6.01 -19.77
C LEU A 401 -6.42 6.91 -18.71
N LEU A 402 -5.66 7.91 -18.23
CA LEU A 402 -6.05 8.81 -17.14
C LEU A 402 -6.48 10.20 -17.64
N ALA A 403 -6.34 10.47 -18.94
CA ALA A 403 -6.62 11.74 -19.61
C ALA A 403 -8.13 12.02 -19.75
#